data_AF-A0A3L8DAL2-F1
#
_entry.id   AF-A0A3L8DAL2-F1
#
_cell.length_a   1.000
_cell.length_b   1.000
_cell.length_c   1.000
_cell.angle_alpha   90.00
_cell.angle_beta   90.00
_cell.angle_gamma   90.00
#
_symmetry.space_group_name_H-M   'P 1'
#
loop_
_entity.id
_entity.type
_entity.pdbx_description
1 polymer ?
#
loop_
_entity_poly.entity_id
_entity_poly.type
_entity_poly.pdbx_seq_one_letter_code
_entity_poly.pdbx_strand_id
1 'polypeptide(L)'
;MLIVDTHISRYNRIKYIFISSSRCLSFVFLRIILSAQKYHDKYLTEIEHDNVYVTSYFRKIDARRKARGSLTLLPLKKIERLKFVDPYSLKPNKIERVHLTGQTVRLILEMISVTTFILLDRLFFEALDLVRRHARMEYTQAGHHDMTLEVRGTGVVASLIRGVIREFNVKRRVKTVVSNEACLPRPNRVPNYVIFKIYSTYVGVWALLYTTAYTERLRRVICSFFYRKREKRRVLYLYNESLRRRLGYARYTRAINYIATVVR
;
A
#
# COMPACT_ATOMS: atom_id res chain seq x y z
N MET A 1 -13.78 33.54 17.89
CA MET A 1 -14.53 32.41 18.47
C MET A 1 -14.65 31.24 17.48
N LEU A 2 -15.30 31.41 16.32
CA LEU A 2 -15.49 30.36 15.29
C LEU A 2 -14.21 29.64 14.79
N ILE A 3 -13.07 30.33 14.70
CA ILE A 3 -11.79 29.72 14.26
C ILE A 3 -11.20 28.78 15.33
N VAL A 4 -11.40 29.09 16.61
CA VAL A 4 -10.86 28.28 17.72
C VAL A 4 -11.67 26.98 17.85
N ASP A 5 -12.99 27.05 17.71
CA ASP A 5 -13.87 25.86 17.74
C ASP A 5 -13.62 24.90 16.57
N THR A 6 -13.31 25.44 15.38
CA THR A 6 -12.95 24.60 14.23
C THR A 6 -11.61 23.90 14.42
N HIS A 7 -10.61 24.55 15.03
CA HIS A 7 -9.34 23.92 15.38
C HIS A 7 -9.49 22.84 16.47
N ILE A 8 -10.28 23.10 17.53
CA ILE A 8 -10.53 22.14 18.60
C ILE A 8 -11.31 20.92 18.07
N SER A 9 -12.32 21.12 17.22
CA SER A 9 -13.04 20.00 16.60
C SER A 9 -12.19 19.17 15.65
N ARG A 10 -11.24 19.79 14.92
CA ARG A 10 -10.27 19.08 14.06
C ARG A 10 -9.32 18.26 14.91
N TYR A 11 -8.80 18.82 16.01
CA TYR A 11 -7.93 18.11 16.94
C TYR A 11 -8.63 16.89 17.57
N ASN A 12 -9.88 17.06 18.04
CA ASN A 12 -10.65 15.97 18.62
C ASN A 12 -10.94 14.85 17.61
N ARG A 13 -11.21 15.19 16.34
CA ARG A 13 -11.36 14.21 15.26
C ARG A 13 -10.07 13.43 14.99
N ILE A 14 -8.93 14.12 14.91
CA ILE A 14 -7.62 13.47 14.72
C ILE A 14 -7.32 12.55 15.90
N LYS A 15 -7.57 13.02 17.13
CA LYS A 15 -7.38 12.22 18.36
C LYS A 15 -8.26 10.98 18.35
N TYR A 16 -9.53 11.10 17.96
CA TYR A 16 -10.44 9.96 17.84
C TYR A 16 -9.97 8.94 16.79
N ILE A 17 -9.55 9.40 15.61
CA ILE A 17 -8.99 8.54 14.55
C ILE A 17 -7.75 7.80 15.05
N PHE A 18 -6.85 8.50 15.73
CA PHE A 18 -5.64 7.91 16.29
C PHE A 18 -5.98 6.82 17.33
N ILE A 19 -6.88 7.11 18.28
CA ILE A 19 -7.31 6.14 19.30
C ILE A 19 -7.98 4.92 18.63
N SER A 20 -8.82 5.14 17.63
CA SER A 20 -9.46 4.07 16.87
C SER A 20 -8.42 3.18 16.16
N SER A 21 -7.45 3.80 15.49
CA SER A 21 -6.37 3.07 14.81
C SER A 21 -5.53 2.22 15.77
N SER A 22 -5.24 2.74 16.96
CA SER A 22 -4.52 2.00 18.01
C SER A 22 -5.32 0.79 18.51
N ARG A 23 -6.64 0.95 18.70
CA ARG A 23 -7.52 -0.18 19.07
C ARG A 23 -7.54 -1.25 17.99
N CYS A 24 -7.64 -0.86 16.71
CA CYS A 24 -7.57 -1.79 15.59
C CYS A 24 -6.24 -2.56 15.58
N LEU A 25 -5.11 -1.90 15.83
CA LEU A 25 -3.80 -2.54 15.94
C LEU A 25 -3.75 -3.58 17.07
N SER A 26 -4.36 -3.28 18.23
CA SER A 26 -4.47 -4.26 19.33
C SER A 26 -5.28 -5.50 18.94
N PHE A 27 -6.38 -5.34 18.19
CA PHE A 27 -7.14 -6.48 17.69
C PHE A 27 -6.36 -7.32 16.66
N VAL A 28 -5.57 -6.67 15.79
CA VAL A 28 -4.67 -7.37 14.87
C VAL A 28 -3.64 -8.18 15.64
N PHE A 29 -3.06 -7.61 16.71
CA PHE A 29 -2.12 -8.32 17.57
C PHE A 29 -2.74 -9.56 18.22
N LEU A 30 -3.96 -9.44 18.77
CA LEU A 30 -4.69 -10.59 19.31
C LEU A 30 -4.99 -11.65 18.24
N ARG A 31 -5.35 -11.24 17.02
CA ARG A 31 -5.56 -12.15 15.89
C ARG A 31 -4.29 -12.94 15.54
N ILE A 32 -3.11 -12.31 15.62
CA ILE A 32 -1.83 -13.00 15.38
C ILE A 32 -1.61 -14.09 16.43
N ILE A 33 -1.85 -13.80 17.71
CA ILE A 33 -1.72 -14.78 18.79
C ILE A 33 -2.70 -15.94 18.58
N LEU A 34 -3.97 -15.66 18.31
CA LEU A 34 -4.98 -16.70 18.08
C LEU A 34 -4.65 -17.54 16.84
N SER A 35 -4.10 -16.93 15.79
CA SER A 35 -3.63 -17.65 14.59
C SER A 35 -2.47 -18.60 14.93
N ALA A 36 -1.52 -18.15 15.76
CA ALA A 36 -0.40 -18.96 16.21
C ALA A 36 -0.86 -20.15 17.06
N GLN A 37 -1.78 -19.94 18.00
CA GLN A 37 -2.39 -21.00 18.81
C GLN A 37 -3.14 -22.01 17.93
N LYS A 38 -3.97 -21.52 17.00
CA LYS A 38 -4.69 -22.38 16.05
C LYS A 38 -3.75 -23.23 15.20
N TYR A 39 -2.61 -22.68 14.76
CA TYR A 39 -1.61 -23.46 14.03
C TYR A 39 -0.96 -24.52 14.94
N HIS A 40 -0.62 -24.15 16.17
CA HIS A 40 -0.06 -25.04 17.16
C HIS A 40 -0.99 -26.22 17.46
N ASP A 41 -2.27 -25.96 17.72
CA ASP A 41 -3.27 -26.99 18.00
C ASP A 41 -3.41 -27.94 16.82
N LYS A 42 -3.55 -27.40 15.60
CA LYS A 42 -3.62 -28.21 14.37
C LYS A 42 -2.36 -29.04 14.15
N TYR A 43 -1.19 -28.50 14.47
CA TYR A 43 0.08 -29.23 14.36
C TYR A 43 0.10 -30.48 15.25
N LEU A 44 -0.54 -30.41 16.43
CA LEU A 44 -0.61 -31.49 17.41
C LEU A 44 -1.77 -32.46 17.17
N THR A 45 -2.91 -32.00 16.65
CA THR A 45 -4.10 -32.83 16.41
C THR A 45 -4.03 -33.51 15.04
N GLU A 46 -3.87 -32.74 13.97
CA GLU A 46 -3.88 -33.21 12.57
C GLU A 46 -2.48 -33.65 12.11
N ILE A 47 -2.36 -34.85 11.52
CA ILE A 47 -1.06 -35.38 11.03
C ILE A 47 -0.74 -34.86 9.63
N GLU A 48 -1.78 -34.55 8.84
CA GLU A 48 -1.67 -34.11 7.45
C GLU A 48 -1.43 -32.60 7.32
N HIS A 49 -1.81 -31.83 8.35
CA HIS A 49 -1.70 -30.38 8.37
C HIS A 49 -0.25 -29.92 8.13
N ASP A 50 0.02 -29.20 7.03
CA ASP A 50 1.36 -28.67 6.69
C ASP A 50 2.47 -29.75 6.68
N ASN A 51 2.13 -30.99 6.31
CA ASN A 51 3.05 -32.13 6.27
C ASN A 51 3.52 -32.44 4.85
N VAL A 52 4.22 -31.49 4.23
CA VAL A 52 4.67 -31.58 2.82
C VAL A 52 6.20 -31.62 2.66
N TYR A 53 6.95 -31.72 3.76
CA TYR A 53 8.37 -31.42 3.74
C TYR A 53 9.26 -32.65 3.78
N VAL A 54 10.31 -32.64 2.96
CA VAL A 54 11.32 -33.71 2.90
C VAL A 54 12.42 -33.41 3.91
N THR A 55 12.21 -33.84 5.16
CA THR A 55 13.19 -33.63 6.23
C THR A 55 14.42 -34.55 6.11
N SER A 56 15.46 -34.27 6.90
CA SER A 56 16.62 -35.17 7.03
C SER A 56 16.23 -36.57 7.53
N TYR A 57 15.22 -36.68 8.40
CA TYR A 57 14.71 -37.97 8.88
C TYR A 57 14.04 -38.75 7.75
N PHE A 58 13.31 -38.08 6.85
CA PHE A 58 12.74 -38.69 5.66
C PHE A 58 13.83 -39.35 4.79
N ARG A 59 14.92 -38.61 4.52
CA ARG A 59 16.06 -39.13 3.75
C ARG A 59 16.74 -40.33 4.43
N LYS A 60 16.81 -40.33 5.77
CA LYS A 60 17.34 -41.49 6.54
C LYS A 60 16.46 -42.74 6.41
N ILE A 61 15.14 -42.59 6.41
CA ILE A 61 14.21 -43.72 6.19
C ILE A 61 14.44 -44.33 4.80
N ASP A 62 14.53 -43.48 3.79
CA ASP A 62 14.73 -43.91 2.41
C ASP A 62 16.09 -44.62 2.22
N ALA A 63 17.17 -44.04 2.76
CA ALA A 63 18.51 -44.65 2.72
C ALA A 63 18.55 -46.05 3.37
N ARG A 64 17.88 -46.22 4.53
CA ARG A 64 17.78 -47.53 5.20
C ARG A 64 17.00 -48.56 4.38
N ARG A 65 15.96 -48.12 3.65
CA ARG A 65 15.20 -49.00 2.76
C ARG A 65 16.00 -49.38 1.51
N LYS A 66 16.74 -48.41 0.96
CA LYS A 66 17.68 -48.64 -0.15
C LYS A 66 18.73 -49.69 0.20
N ALA A 67 19.31 -49.60 1.40
CA ALA A 67 20.30 -50.58 1.89
C ALA A 67 19.73 -52.00 2.02
N ARG A 68 18.42 -52.14 2.25
CA ARG A 68 17.71 -53.43 2.32
C ARG A 68 17.14 -53.91 0.98
N GLY A 69 17.44 -53.24 -0.13
CA GLY A 69 16.86 -53.56 -1.44
C GLY A 69 15.35 -53.34 -1.53
N SER A 70 14.74 -52.62 -0.58
CA SER A 70 13.32 -52.32 -0.58
C SER A 70 12.99 -51.12 -1.47
N LEU A 71 11.73 -51.02 -1.93
CA LEU A 71 11.26 -49.88 -2.72
C LEU A 71 11.52 -48.54 -2.03
N THR A 72 12.19 -47.64 -2.74
CA THR A 72 12.53 -46.27 -2.31
C THR A 72 11.59 -45.23 -2.91
N LEU A 73 11.45 -44.10 -2.22
CA LEU A 73 10.74 -42.93 -2.72
C LEU A 73 11.65 -41.96 -3.47
N LEU A 74 12.94 -41.89 -3.15
CA LEU A 74 13.88 -41.03 -3.87
C LEU A 74 14.53 -41.80 -5.05
N PRO A 75 14.71 -41.17 -6.24
CA PRO A 75 14.37 -39.79 -6.59
C PRO A 75 12.87 -39.54 -6.79
N LEU A 76 12.42 -38.31 -6.50
CA LEU A 76 11.03 -37.88 -6.69
C LEU A 76 10.72 -37.71 -8.19
N LYS A 77 9.57 -38.21 -8.65
CA LYS A 77 9.09 -37.96 -10.02
C LYS A 77 8.71 -36.49 -10.20
N LYS A 78 8.72 -35.98 -11.44
CA LYS A 78 8.40 -34.56 -11.75
C LYS A 78 7.08 -34.09 -11.11
N ILE A 79 6.04 -34.93 -11.15
CA ILE A 79 4.71 -34.62 -10.60
C ILE A 79 4.73 -34.57 -9.07
N GLU A 80 5.48 -35.46 -8.42
CA GLU A 80 5.59 -35.54 -6.96
C GLU A 80 6.42 -34.38 -6.39
N ARG A 81 7.44 -33.92 -7.13
CA ARG A 81 8.27 -32.78 -6.76
C ARG A 81 7.47 -31.47 -6.60
N LEU A 82 6.26 -31.40 -7.17
CA LEU A 82 5.36 -30.26 -6.99
C LEU A 82 4.60 -30.31 -5.66
N LYS A 83 4.49 -31.50 -5.04
CA LYS A 83 3.80 -31.72 -3.75
C LYS A 83 4.77 -31.69 -2.56
N PHE A 84 6.04 -32.01 -2.79
CA PHE A 84 7.07 -32.04 -1.74
C PHE A 84 7.93 -30.79 -1.74
N VAL A 85 8.15 -30.23 -0.56
CA VAL A 85 9.02 -29.06 -0.34
C VAL A 85 10.29 -29.49 0.37
N ASP A 86 11.45 -29.07 -0.12
CA ASP A 86 12.69 -29.22 0.62
C ASP A 86 12.81 -28.08 1.64
N PRO A 87 12.84 -28.35 2.95
CA PRO A 87 12.89 -27.32 3.99
C PRO A 87 14.13 -26.43 3.87
N TYR A 88 15.24 -26.93 3.30
CA TYR A 88 16.47 -26.15 3.10
C TYR A 88 16.52 -25.41 1.76
N SER A 89 15.51 -25.60 0.90
CA SER A 89 15.45 -24.85 -0.35
C SER A 89 14.84 -23.47 -0.12
N LEU A 90 15.56 -22.43 -0.56
CA LEU A 90 15.10 -21.04 -0.61
C LEU A 90 13.96 -20.84 -1.62
N LYS A 91 13.53 -21.90 -2.33
CA LYS A 91 12.48 -21.79 -3.33
C LYS A 91 11.12 -21.68 -2.62
N PRO A 92 10.37 -20.58 -2.84
CA PRO A 92 9.04 -20.43 -2.28
C PRO A 92 8.10 -21.49 -2.86
N ASN A 93 7.21 -22.01 -2.02
CA ASN A 93 6.20 -23.00 -2.40
C ASN A 93 5.30 -22.43 -3.52
N LYS A 94 4.65 -23.27 -4.32
CA LYS A 94 3.74 -22.79 -5.38
C LYS A 94 2.61 -21.92 -4.81
N ILE A 95 2.05 -22.34 -3.68
CA ILE A 95 0.97 -21.63 -2.99
C ILE A 95 1.50 -20.31 -2.40
N GLU A 96 2.66 -20.36 -1.74
CA GLU A 96 3.36 -19.16 -1.23
C GLU A 96 3.64 -18.17 -2.37
N ARG A 97 4.12 -18.65 -3.51
CA ARG A 97 4.41 -17.81 -4.68
C ARG A 97 3.16 -17.12 -5.19
N VAL A 98 2.06 -17.83 -5.38
CA VAL A 98 0.80 -17.23 -5.86
C VAL A 98 0.34 -16.14 -4.91
N HIS A 99 0.39 -16.39 -3.60
CA HIS A 99 0.01 -15.41 -2.59
C HIS A 99 0.93 -14.18 -2.61
N LEU A 100 2.25 -14.39 -2.59
CA LEU A 100 3.25 -13.33 -2.66
C LEU A 100 3.13 -12.52 -3.96
N THR A 101 2.93 -13.18 -5.10
CA THR A 101 2.75 -12.48 -6.38
C THR A 101 1.47 -11.66 -6.37
N GLY A 102 0.37 -12.19 -5.83
CA GLY A 102 -0.88 -11.44 -5.72
C GLY A 102 -0.74 -10.19 -4.85
N GLN A 103 -0.10 -10.33 -3.69
CA GLN A 103 0.19 -9.19 -2.81
C GLN A 103 1.16 -8.19 -3.43
N THR A 104 2.17 -8.66 -4.15
CA THR A 104 3.14 -7.79 -4.84
C THR A 104 2.47 -7.01 -5.97
N VAL A 105 1.64 -7.66 -6.80
CA VAL A 105 0.89 -7.00 -7.87
C VAL A 105 -0.04 -5.93 -7.29
N ARG A 106 -0.75 -6.25 -6.21
CA ARG A 106 -1.59 -5.27 -5.51
C ARG A 106 -0.78 -4.06 -5.03
N LEU A 107 0.39 -4.30 -4.42
CA LEU A 107 1.26 -3.21 -3.96
C LEU A 107 1.73 -2.34 -5.13
N ILE A 108 2.08 -2.95 -6.26
CA ILE A 108 2.49 -2.20 -7.47
C ILE A 108 1.34 -1.35 -8.01
N LEU A 109 0.11 -1.87 -8.03
CA LEU A 109 -1.06 -1.08 -8.44
C LEU A 109 -1.30 0.11 -7.50
N GLU A 110 -1.14 -0.08 -6.20
CA GLU A 110 -1.22 0.99 -5.21
C GLU A 110 -0.06 2.00 -5.36
N MET A 111 1.14 1.55 -5.73
CA MET A 111 2.24 2.44 -6.06
C MET A 111 1.93 3.32 -7.26
N ILE A 112 1.38 2.73 -8.32
CA ILE A 112 1.00 3.47 -9.52
C ILE A 112 -0.03 4.55 -9.17
N SER A 113 -1.06 4.23 -8.39
CA SER A 113 -2.05 5.24 -8.00
C SER A 113 -1.46 6.37 -7.15
N VAL A 114 -0.55 6.08 -6.21
CA VAL A 114 0.12 7.16 -5.46
C VAL A 114 1.02 8.00 -6.35
N THR A 115 1.73 7.37 -7.30
CA THR A 115 2.56 8.12 -8.25
C THR A 115 1.72 9.05 -9.12
N THR A 116 0.53 8.63 -9.57
CA THR A 116 -0.34 9.49 -10.38
C THR A 116 -0.88 10.67 -9.58
N PHE A 117 -1.22 10.49 -8.30
CA PHE A 117 -1.60 11.61 -7.43
C PHE A 117 -0.47 12.62 -7.23
N ILE A 118 0.77 12.15 -7.04
CA ILE A 118 1.94 13.03 -6.91
C ILE A 118 2.21 13.80 -8.21
N LEU A 119 2.06 13.15 -9.36
CA LEU A 119 2.20 13.79 -10.67
C LEU A 119 1.13 14.86 -10.88
N LEU A 120 -0.12 14.55 -10.53
CA LEU A 120 -1.23 15.49 -10.61
C LEU A 120 -0.98 16.71 -9.72
N ASP A 121 -0.59 16.52 -8.46
CA ASP A 121 -0.25 17.63 -7.55
C ASP A 121 0.86 18.52 -8.11
N ARG A 122 1.88 17.93 -8.74
CA ARG A 122 2.94 18.68 -9.41
C ARG A 122 2.43 19.48 -10.61
N LEU A 123 1.54 18.91 -11.43
CA LEU A 123 0.91 19.62 -12.54
C LEU A 123 0.08 20.81 -12.03
N PHE A 124 -0.66 20.62 -10.93
CA PHE A 124 -1.41 21.71 -10.29
C PHE A 124 -0.49 22.82 -9.78
N PHE A 125 0.63 22.45 -9.14
CA PHE A 125 1.65 23.43 -8.72
C PHE A 125 2.18 24.25 -9.90
N GLU A 126 2.56 23.57 -10.99
CA GLU A 126 3.10 24.24 -12.19
C GLU A 126 2.05 25.14 -12.87
N ALA A 127 0.80 24.69 -12.94
CA ALA A 127 -0.30 25.50 -13.47
C ALA A 127 -0.56 26.77 -12.62
N LEU A 128 -0.61 26.64 -11.29
CA LEU A 128 -0.78 27.78 -10.39
C LEU A 128 0.42 28.74 -10.43
N ASP A 129 1.63 28.22 -10.58
CA ASP A 129 2.82 29.06 -10.72
C ASP A 129 2.86 29.79 -12.06
N LEU A 130 2.37 29.17 -13.13
CA LEU A 130 2.18 29.84 -14.42
C LEU A 130 1.19 31.01 -14.32
N VAL A 131 0.04 30.78 -13.66
CA VAL A 131 -0.96 31.82 -13.38
C VAL A 131 -0.32 32.94 -12.55
N ARG A 132 0.43 32.61 -11.50
CA ARG A 132 1.11 33.61 -10.68
C ARG A 132 2.06 34.49 -11.49
N ARG A 133 2.82 33.91 -12.42
CA ARG A 133 3.80 34.63 -13.25
C ARG A 133 3.15 35.51 -14.32
N HIS A 134 2.01 35.10 -14.90
CA HIS A 134 1.41 35.78 -16.06
C HIS A 134 0.14 36.57 -15.76
N ALA A 135 -0.50 36.39 -14.60
CA ALA A 135 -1.76 37.06 -14.24
C ALA A 135 -1.57 38.37 -13.44
N ARG A 136 -0.33 38.81 -13.22
CA ARG A 136 -0.07 40.12 -12.59
C ARG A 136 -0.50 41.22 -13.56
N MET A 137 -1.49 42.00 -13.15
CA MET A 137 -1.99 43.16 -13.90
C MET A 137 -1.97 44.40 -13.01
N GLU A 138 -1.50 45.51 -13.57
CA GLU A 138 -1.49 46.82 -12.93
C GLU A 138 -2.44 47.74 -13.71
N TYR A 139 -3.51 48.18 -13.05
CA TYR A 139 -4.51 49.06 -13.62
C TYR A 139 -4.24 50.49 -13.17
N THR A 140 -3.89 51.37 -14.11
CA THR A 140 -3.78 52.81 -13.86
C THR A 140 -5.12 53.47 -14.14
N GLN A 141 -5.89 53.81 -13.10
CA GLN A 141 -7.11 54.60 -13.24
C GLN A 141 -6.73 56.08 -13.23
N ALA A 142 -6.89 56.74 -14.37
CA ALA A 142 -6.72 58.19 -14.50
C ALA A 142 -8.11 58.84 -14.68
N GLY A 143 -8.54 59.59 -13.67
CA GLY A 143 -9.77 60.39 -13.72
C GLY A 143 -9.45 61.87 -13.90
N HIS A 144 -10.17 62.54 -14.79
CA HIS A 144 -10.17 63.99 -14.93
C HIS A 144 -11.54 64.52 -14.52
N HIS A 145 -11.57 65.25 -13.41
CA HIS A 145 -12.78 65.92 -12.95
C HIS A 145 -12.60 67.42 -13.14
N ASP A 146 -13.00 67.89 -14.32
CA ASP A 146 -13.02 69.31 -14.66
C ASP A 146 -14.47 69.81 -14.54
N MET A 147 -14.82 70.37 -13.38
CA MET A 147 -16.07 71.11 -13.20
C MET A 147 -15.79 72.61 -13.29
N THR A 148 -16.36 73.24 -14.32
CA THR A 148 -16.34 74.70 -14.51
C THR A 148 -17.77 75.23 -14.39
N LEU A 149 -18.10 75.83 -13.25
CA LEU A 149 -19.42 76.46 -13.06
C LEU A 149 -19.34 77.96 -13.37
N GLU A 150 -20.14 78.38 -14.36
CA GLU A 150 -20.29 79.78 -14.75
C GLU A 150 -21.67 80.29 -14.34
N VAL A 151 -21.72 81.35 -13.52
CA VAL A 151 -22.98 81.95 -13.04
C VAL A 151 -23.38 83.09 -13.98
N ARG A 152 -24.51 82.96 -14.68
CA ARG A 152 -25.08 84.02 -15.54
C ARG A 152 -26.16 84.81 -14.80
N GLY A 153 -25.93 86.11 -14.59
CA GLY A 153 -26.87 87.02 -13.91
C GLY A 153 -26.20 88.20 -13.20
N THR A 154 -26.87 89.35 -13.12
CA THR A 154 -26.37 90.57 -12.46
C THR A 154 -27.23 90.89 -11.25
N GLY A 155 -26.63 90.91 -10.06
CA GLY A 155 -27.33 91.18 -8.79
C GLY A 155 -26.53 90.72 -7.57
N VAL A 156 -26.91 91.17 -6.37
CA VAL A 156 -26.19 90.90 -5.11
C VAL A 156 -26.12 89.40 -4.83
N VAL A 157 -27.21 88.65 -5.08
CA VAL A 157 -27.26 87.19 -4.94
C VAL A 157 -26.28 86.48 -5.90
N ALA A 158 -26.20 86.92 -7.16
CA ALA A 158 -25.27 86.36 -8.14
C ALA A 158 -23.79 86.59 -7.76
N SER A 159 -23.49 87.70 -7.07
CA SER A 159 -22.13 88.00 -6.59
C SER A 159 -21.71 87.10 -5.42
N LEU A 160 -22.63 86.80 -4.49
CA LEU A 160 -22.39 85.87 -3.38
C LEU A 160 -22.17 84.45 -3.88
N ILE A 161 -23.02 84.00 -4.82
CA ILE A 161 -22.90 82.66 -5.43
C ILE A 161 -21.58 82.51 -6.20
N ARG A 162 -21.13 83.55 -6.93
CA ARG A 162 -19.79 83.55 -7.56
C ARG A 162 -18.65 83.47 -6.54
N GLY A 163 -18.78 84.17 -5.41
CA GLY A 163 -17.80 84.11 -4.32
C GLY A 163 -17.64 82.70 -3.77
N VAL A 164 -18.75 82.00 -3.53
CA VAL A 164 -18.75 80.62 -3.01
C VAL A 164 -18.25 79.61 -4.04
N ILE A 165 -18.66 79.72 -5.31
CA ILE A 165 -18.34 78.73 -6.36
C ILE A 165 -16.88 78.84 -6.85
N ARG A 166 -16.23 80.00 -6.69
CA ARG A 166 -14.84 80.22 -7.13
C ARG A 166 -13.84 79.24 -6.50
N GLU A 167 -14.06 78.81 -5.27
CA GLU A 167 -13.22 77.80 -4.59
C GLU A 167 -13.51 76.35 -5.02
N PHE A 168 -14.65 76.09 -5.69
CA PHE A 168 -15.02 74.77 -6.18
C PHE A 168 -14.50 74.45 -7.60
N ASN A 169 -13.86 75.41 -8.29
CA ASN A 169 -13.20 75.20 -9.59
C ASN A 169 -11.86 74.43 -9.40
N VAL A 170 -11.93 73.22 -8.88
CA VAL A 170 -10.76 72.39 -8.59
C VAL A 170 -10.59 71.32 -9.67
N LYS A 171 -9.55 71.44 -10.49
CA LYS A 171 -9.13 70.38 -11.42
C LYS A 171 -8.39 69.29 -10.64
N ARG A 172 -9.09 68.23 -10.21
CA ARG A 172 -8.44 67.08 -9.56
C ARG A 172 -8.08 66.02 -10.61
N ARG A 173 -6.78 65.81 -10.79
CA ARG A 173 -6.24 64.64 -11.51
C ARG A 173 -6.04 63.51 -10.51
N VAL A 174 -6.93 62.53 -10.51
CA VAL A 174 -6.77 61.32 -9.69
C VAL A 174 -6.05 60.28 -10.55
N LYS A 175 -4.81 59.94 -10.18
CA LYS A 175 -4.06 58.82 -10.77
C LYS A 175 -3.86 57.76 -9.67
N THR A 176 -4.76 56.80 -9.61
CA THR A 176 -4.67 55.68 -8.68
C THR A 176 -4.20 54.44 -9.44
N VAL A 177 -3.14 53.81 -8.96
CA VAL A 177 -2.62 52.55 -9.51
C VAL A 177 -3.09 51.42 -8.60
N VAL A 178 -3.90 50.51 -9.14
CA VAL A 178 -4.43 49.36 -8.42
C VAL A 178 -3.79 48.09 -9.00
N SER A 179 -3.21 47.25 -8.15
CA SER A 179 -2.54 45.99 -8.54
C SER A 179 -3.30 44.78 -8.00
N ASN A 180 -3.36 43.70 -8.79
CA ASN A 180 -4.00 42.43 -8.40
C ASN A 180 -3.04 41.45 -7.68
N GLU A 181 -1.89 41.92 -7.19
CA GLU A 181 -0.87 41.06 -6.59
C GLU A 181 -1.36 40.30 -5.35
N ALA A 182 -2.23 40.91 -4.54
CA ALA A 182 -2.78 40.30 -3.33
C ALA A 182 -3.66 39.08 -3.61
N CYS A 183 -4.24 38.97 -4.81
CA CYS A 183 -5.12 37.87 -5.19
C CYS A 183 -4.37 36.74 -5.93
N LEU A 184 -3.08 36.89 -6.21
CA LEU A 184 -2.31 35.87 -6.91
C LEU A 184 -2.11 34.63 -6.02
N PRO A 185 -2.27 33.42 -6.59
CA PRO A 185 -2.05 32.18 -5.83
C PRO A 185 -0.59 32.08 -5.38
N ARG A 186 -0.38 31.58 -4.16
CA ARG A 186 0.94 31.25 -3.61
C ARG A 186 1.09 29.72 -3.57
N PRO A 187 1.49 29.08 -4.68
CA PRO A 187 1.59 27.63 -4.72
C PRO A 187 2.74 27.16 -3.82
N ASN A 188 2.51 26.09 -3.05
CA ASN A 188 3.53 25.47 -2.21
C ASN A 188 3.84 24.08 -2.76
N ARG A 189 5.13 23.80 -2.97
CA ARG A 189 5.57 22.52 -3.52
C ARG A 189 5.75 21.50 -2.40
N VAL A 190 5.27 20.28 -2.62
CA VAL A 190 5.52 19.18 -1.68
C VAL A 190 7.03 18.92 -1.61
N PRO A 191 7.64 18.94 -0.40
CA PRO A 191 9.08 18.76 -0.25
C PRO A 191 9.48 17.32 -0.63
N ASN A 192 10.61 17.18 -1.32
CA ASN A 192 11.11 15.89 -1.82
C ASN A 192 11.32 14.85 -0.69
N TYR A 193 11.63 15.29 0.54
CA TYR A 193 11.76 14.41 1.70
C TYR A 193 10.47 13.64 2.02
N VAL A 194 9.30 14.28 1.87
CA VAL A 194 8.00 13.61 2.11
C VAL A 194 7.75 12.55 1.05
N ILE A 195 8.07 12.87 -0.21
CA ILE A 195 7.97 11.92 -1.33
C ILE A 195 8.88 10.71 -1.06
N PHE A 196 10.14 10.94 -0.68
CA PHE A 196 11.08 9.87 -0.35
C PHE A 196 10.57 8.99 0.79
N LYS A 197 9.99 9.59 1.84
CA LYS A 197 9.40 8.86 2.97
C LYS A 197 8.23 7.96 2.53
N ILE A 198 7.40 8.42 1.61
CA ILE A 198 6.29 7.63 1.05
C ILE A 198 6.87 6.39 0.34
N TYR A 199 7.76 6.57 -0.63
CA TYR A 199 8.37 5.44 -1.36
C TYR A 199 9.14 4.49 -0.44
N SER A 200 9.88 5.02 0.53
CA SER A 200 10.59 4.22 1.53
C SER A 200 9.64 3.35 2.36
N THR A 201 8.44 3.84 2.68
CA THR A 201 7.43 3.08 3.42
C THR A 201 6.93 1.90 2.58
N TYR A 202 6.68 2.10 1.30
CA TYR A 202 6.28 1.04 0.38
C TYR A 202 7.35 -0.02 0.17
N VAL A 203 8.62 0.38 0.06
CA VAL A 203 9.76 -0.55 0.03
C VAL A 203 9.81 -1.36 1.33
N GLY A 204 9.59 -0.72 2.48
CA GLY A 204 9.49 -1.42 3.77
C GLY A 204 8.37 -2.45 3.80
N VAL A 205 7.17 -2.10 3.32
CA VAL A 205 6.05 -3.04 3.21
C VAL A 205 6.40 -4.20 2.27
N TRP A 206 7.02 -3.94 1.13
CA TRP A 206 7.44 -4.98 0.19
C TRP A 206 8.48 -5.94 0.80
N ALA A 207 9.44 -5.41 1.57
CA ALA A 207 10.40 -6.23 2.31
C ALA A 207 9.69 -7.09 3.36
N LEU A 208 8.73 -6.54 4.10
CA LEU A 208 7.93 -7.30 5.07
C LEU A 208 7.13 -8.41 4.39
N LEU A 209 6.53 -8.16 3.22
CA LEU A 209 5.86 -9.20 2.43
C LEU A 209 6.81 -10.37 2.13
N TYR A 210 8.07 -10.10 1.79
CA TYR A 210 9.06 -11.16 1.55
C TYR A 210 9.36 -11.96 2.83
N THR A 211 9.43 -11.30 3.99
CA THR A 211 9.65 -11.97 5.27
C THR A 211 8.50 -12.91 5.68
N THR A 212 7.27 -12.70 5.19
CA THR A 212 6.12 -13.56 5.54
C THR A 212 6.33 -15.03 5.16
N ALA A 213 7.03 -15.30 4.06
CA ALA A 213 7.35 -16.67 3.65
C ALA A 213 8.29 -17.36 4.66
N TYR A 214 9.20 -16.60 5.26
CA TYR A 214 10.12 -17.11 6.28
C TYR A 214 9.42 -17.29 7.62
N THR A 215 8.50 -16.40 8.00
CA THR A 215 7.74 -16.54 9.26
C THR A 215 6.86 -17.80 9.26
N GLU A 216 6.25 -18.13 8.11
CA GLU A 216 5.45 -19.37 7.97
C GLU A 216 6.29 -20.64 8.07
N ARG A 217 7.55 -20.62 7.62
CA ARG A 217 8.49 -21.74 7.82
C ARG A 217 9.01 -21.81 9.24
N LEU A 218 9.26 -20.66 9.86
CA LEU A 218 9.81 -20.55 11.20
C LEU A 218 8.88 -21.18 12.24
N ARG A 219 7.56 -20.92 12.18
CA ARG A 219 6.58 -21.54 13.10
C ARG A 219 6.66 -23.07 13.08
N ARG A 220 6.86 -23.67 11.90
CA ARG A 220 7.01 -25.12 11.77
C ARG A 220 8.31 -25.60 12.38
N VAL A 221 9.41 -24.89 12.14
CA VAL A 221 10.72 -25.21 12.73
C VAL A 221 10.63 -25.21 14.25
N ILE A 222 9.99 -24.19 14.83
CA ILE A 222 9.73 -24.09 16.28
C ILE A 222 8.94 -25.31 16.77
N CYS A 223 7.81 -25.64 16.15
CA CYS A 223 7.02 -26.82 16.54
C CYS A 223 7.79 -28.13 16.38
N SER A 224 8.62 -28.27 15.34
CA SER A 224 9.44 -29.46 15.12
C SER A 224 10.55 -29.64 16.16
N PHE A 225 11.06 -28.53 16.68
CA PHE A 225 12.08 -28.49 17.72
C PHE A 225 11.49 -28.95 19.07
N PHE A 226 10.35 -28.38 19.48
CA PHE A 226 9.70 -28.76 20.75
C PHE A 226 9.04 -30.15 20.69
N TYR A 227 8.36 -30.51 19.60
CA TYR A 227 7.59 -31.75 19.48
C TYR A 227 8.25 -32.79 18.58
N ARG A 228 9.50 -33.14 18.90
CA ARG A 228 10.32 -34.07 18.11
C ARG A 228 9.69 -35.47 17.93
N LYS A 229 8.95 -35.98 18.92
CA LYS A 229 8.21 -37.26 18.82
C LYS A 229 7.07 -37.18 17.80
N ARG A 230 6.30 -36.09 17.83
CA ARG A 230 5.20 -35.82 16.88
C ARG A 230 5.74 -35.65 15.46
N GLU A 231 6.82 -34.91 15.29
CA GLU A 231 7.44 -34.70 13.96
C GLU A 231 7.89 -36.00 13.32
N LYS A 232 8.54 -36.91 14.08
CA LYS A 232 8.91 -38.24 13.57
C LYS A 232 7.70 -39.04 13.08
N ARG A 233 6.59 -39.00 13.82
CA ARG A 233 5.34 -39.68 13.43
C ARG A 233 4.76 -39.10 12.15
N ARG A 234 4.77 -37.77 12.02
CA ARG A 234 4.29 -37.07 10.81
C ARG A 234 5.13 -37.38 9.58
N VAL A 235 6.45 -37.36 9.71
CA VAL A 235 7.36 -37.73 8.61
C VAL A 235 7.19 -39.19 8.20
N LEU A 236 7.00 -40.11 9.17
CA LEU A 236 6.75 -41.52 8.88
C LEU A 236 5.41 -41.72 8.16
N TYR A 237 4.36 -41.04 8.61
CA TYR A 237 3.06 -41.05 7.96
C TYR A 237 3.17 -40.57 6.51
N LEU A 238 3.81 -39.40 6.29
CA LEU A 238 4.03 -38.84 4.97
C LEU A 238 4.77 -39.83 4.05
N TYR A 239 5.83 -40.46 4.55
CA TYR A 239 6.61 -41.43 3.78
C TYR A 239 5.76 -42.64 3.38
N ASN A 240 5.06 -43.26 4.34
CA ASN A 240 4.26 -44.45 4.12
C ASN A 240 3.08 -44.18 3.17
N GLU A 241 2.38 -43.06 3.36
CA GLU A 241 1.27 -42.66 2.51
C GLU A 241 1.74 -42.38 1.07
N SER A 242 2.88 -41.71 0.91
CA SER A 242 3.46 -41.45 -0.41
C SER A 242 3.87 -42.74 -1.13
N LEU A 243 4.42 -43.71 -0.40
CA LEU A 243 4.78 -45.01 -0.94
C LEU A 243 3.54 -45.81 -1.35
N ARG A 244 2.49 -45.81 -0.50
CA ARG A 244 1.21 -46.46 -0.79
C ARG A 244 0.59 -45.89 -2.06
N ARG A 245 0.63 -44.56 -2.24
CA ARG A 245 0.18 -43.90 -3.48
C ARG A 245 0.97 -44.38 -4.70
N ARG A 246 2.31 -44.46 -4.63
CA ARG A 246 3.12 -45.00 -5.74
C ARG A 246 2.75 -46.42 -6.12
N LEU A 247 2.56 -47.31 -5.14
CA LEU A 247 2.14 -48.69 -5.37
C LEU A 247 0.72 -48.74 -5.95
N GLY A 248 -0.19 -47.88 -5.48
CA GLY A 248 -1.53 -47.71 -6.03
C GLY A 248 -1.49 -47.33 -7.52
N TYR A 249 -0.75 -46.27 -7.86
CA TYR A 249 -0.58 -45.84 -9.25
C TYR A 249 0.06 -46.92 -10.12
N ALA A 250 1.09 -47.61 -9.64
CA ALA A 250 1.73 -48.69 -10.40
C ALA A 250 0.78 -49.85 -10.68
N ARG A 251 -0.05 -50.25 -9.70
CA ARG A 251 -1.08 -51.29 -9.90
C ARG A 251 -2.14 -50.85 -10.90
N TYR A 252 -2.62 -49.60 -10.78
CA TYR A 252 -3.61 -49.03 -11.68
C TYR A 252 -3.10 -48.97 -13.13
N THR A 253 -1.87 -48.50 -13.36
CA THR A 253 -1.27 -48.46 -14.70
C THR A 253 -1.11 -49.86 -15.29
N ARG A 254 -0.71 -50.87 -14.50
CA ARG A 254 -0.61 -52.25 -14.99
C ARG A 254 -1.97 -52.82 -15.39
N ALA A 255 -3.02 -52.55 -14.61
CA ALA A 255 -4.37 -53.00 -14.92
C ALA A 255 -4.89 -52.39 -16.24
N ILE A 256 -4.68 -51.08 -16.46
CA ILE A 256 -5.03 -50.42 -17.72
C ILE A 256 -4.29 -51.04 -18.90
N ASN A 257 -2.97 -51.23 -18.76
CA ASN A 257 -2.18 -51.82 -19.84
C ASN A 257 -2.65 -53.24 -20.17
N TYR A 258 -2.96 -54.05 -19.15
CA TYR A 258 -3.51 -55.39 -19.35
C TYR A 258 -4.83 -55.35 -20.13
N ILE A 259 -5.79 -54.50 -19.71
CA ILE A 259 -7.06 -54.32 -20.43
C ILE A 259 -6.83 -53.86 -21.87
N ALA A 260 -5.95 -52.89 -22.10
CA ALA A 260 -5.62 -52.40 -23.43
C ALA A 260 -4.96 -53.45 -24.34
N THR A 261 -4.29 -54.45 -23.75
CA THR A 261 -3.69 -55.56 -24.50
C THR A 261 -4.70 -56.66 -24.81
N VAL A 262 -5.71 -56.86 -23.96
CA VAL A 262 -6.78 -57.87 -24.15
C VAL A 262 -7.88 -57.39 -25.08
N VAL A 263 -8.13 -56.07 -25.16
CA VAL A 263 -9.15 -55.47 -26.03
C VAL A 263 -8.64 -55.25 -27.47
N ARG A 264 -7.33 -55.46 -27.71
CA ARG A 264 -6.70 -55.36 -29.03
C ARG A 264 -6.57 -56.72 -29.68
#